data_AF-A0A536AQU5-F1
#
_entry.id   AF-A0A536AQU5-F1
#
_cell.length_a   1.000
_cell.length_b   1.000
_cell.length_c   1.000
_cell.angle_alpha   90.00
_cell.angle_beta   90.00
_cell.angle_gamma   90.00
#
_symmetry.space_group_name_H-M   'P 1'
#
loop_
_entity.id
_entity.type
_entity.pdbx_description
1 polymer ?
#
loop_
_entity_poly.entity_id
_entity_poly.type
_entity_poly.pdbx_seq_one_letter_code
_entity_poly.pdbx_strand_id
1 'polypeptide(L)'
;MDDAADARLRRRERRVDEQLRELAEMGELANLPGEGVPLVDDDGGAGDAWAARHIAKNANITPEFVELRREIADRRDRLVRRLRAHREWLEDRAALLRDLPAERILDAARATTDFDVRVEAGLRSAMGEINALIARHNLKVPLALQIPPLSLEHLRERS
;
A
#
# COMPACT_ATOMS: atom_id res chain seq x y z
N MET A 1 9.46 -3.51 9.55
CA MET A 1 8.44 -4.33 8.86
C MET A 1 9.04 -5.06 7.65
N ASP A 2 10.10 -4.55 7.02
CA ASP A 2 10.79 -5.19 5.88
C ASP A 2 11.58 -6.46 6.23
N ASP A 3 12.19 -6.55 7.42
CA ASP A 3 13.00 -7.72 7.83
C ASP A 3 12.23 -9.04 7.81
N ALA A 4 10.93 -9.02 8.11
CA ALA A 4 10.12 -10.23 8.17
C ALA A 4 9.77 -10.77 6.78
N ALA A 5 9.58 -9.88 5.80
CA ALA A 5 9.36 -10.26 4.41
C ALA A 5 10.66 -10.77 3.78
N ASP A 6 11.77 -10.09 4.05
CA ASP A 6 13.10 -10.43 3.56
C ASP A 6 13.58 -11.78 4.12
N ALA A 7 13.32 -12.05 5.41
CA ALA A 7 13.60 -13.34 6.02
C ALA A 7 12.76 -14.50 5.47
N ARG A 8 11.55 -14.23 4.96
CA ARG A 8 10.71 -15.25 4.30
C ARG A 8 11.21 -15.56 2.90
N LEU A 9 11.64 -14.54 2.15
CA LEU A 9 12.22 -14.71 0.82
C LEU A 9 13.51 -15.56 0.89
N ARG A 10 14.44 -15.18 1.77
CA ARG A 10 15.70 -15.92 1.98
C ARG A 10 15.48 -17.37 2.39
N ARG A 11 14.42 -17.68 3.15
CA ARG A 11 14.06 -19.07 3.50
C ARG A 11 13.57 -19.87 2.29
N ARG A 12 12.81 -19.22 1.39
CA ARG A 12 12.32 -19.85 0.18
C ARG A 12 13.45 -20.12 -0.81
N GLU A 13 14.34 -19.14 -0.99
CA GLU A 13 15.54 -19.29 -1.84
C GLU A 13 16.39 -20.48 -1.39
N ARG A 14 16.75 -20.55 -0.10
CA ARG A 14 17.52 -21.69 0.43
C ARG A 14 16.86 -23.05 0.21
N ARG A 15 15.53 -23.13 0.30
CA ARG A 15 14.80 -24.38 0.05
C ARG A 15 14.86 -24.77 -1.43
N VAL A 16 14.74 -23.80 -2.33
CA VAL A 16 14.83 -24.04 -3.78
C VAL A 16 16.25 -24.49 -4.15
N ASP A 17 17.28 -23.85 -3.60
CA ASP A 17 18.67 -24.22 -3.83
C ASP A 17 18.99 -25.64 -3.35
N GLU A 18 18.43 -26.05 -2.21
CA GLU A 18 18.58 -27.41 -1.69
C GLU A 18 17.93 -28.43 -2.63
N GLN A 19 16.69 -28.18 -3.06
CA GLN A 19 16.00 -29.06 -3.99
C GLN A 19 16.70 -29.18 -5.35
N LEU A 20 17.26 -28.08 -5.85
CA LEU A 20 18.04 -28.10 -7.08
C LEU A 20 19.32 -28.92 -6.93
N ARG A 21 19.97 -28.85 -5.75
CA ARG A 21 21.16 -29.66 -5.46
C ARG A 21 20.83 -31.15 -5.41
N GLU A 22 19.75 -31.53 -4.71
CA GLU A 22 19.27 -32.92 -4.66
C GLU A 22 18.95 -33.46 -6.06
N LEU A 23 18.24 -32.66 -6.89
CA LEU A 23 17.93 -33.05 -8.27
C LEU A 23 19.18 -33.16 -9.16
N ALA A 24 20.17 -32.29 -8.94
CA ALA A 24 21.46 -32.36 -9.65
C ALA A 24 22.23 -33.65 -9.26
N GLU A 25 22.27 -33.98 -7.98
CA GLU A 25 22.92 -35.19 -7.46
C GLU A 25 22.25 -36.47 -7.98
N MET A 26 20.93 -36.45 -8.14
CA MET A 26 20.17 -37.55 -8.73
C MET A 26 20.30 -37.65 -10.26
N GLY A 27 20.96 -36.68 -10.91
CA GLY A 27 21.08 -36.64 -12.37
C GLY A 27 19.78 -36.28 -13.10
N GLU A 28 18.73 -35.88 -12.37
CA GLU A 28 17.42 -35.48 -12.91
C GLU A 28 17.47 -34.14 -13.66
N LEU A 29 18.57 -33.40 -13.51
CA LEU A 29 18.83 -32.17 -14.26
C LEU A 29 19.63 -32.39 -15.55
N ALA A 30 19.95 -33.64 -15.91
CA ALA A 30 20.63 -33.97 -17.17
C ALA A 30 19.63 -34.20 -18.31
N ASN A 31 20.04 -33.83 -19.53
CA ASN A 31 19.26 -33.82 -20.77
C ASN A 31 18.03 -32.92 -20.76
N LEU A 32 18.09 -31.81 -20.01
CA LEU A 32 17.00 -30.84 -20.01
C LEU A 32 16.88 -30.16 -21.39
N PRO A 33 15.65 -29.81 -21.83
CA PRO A 33 15.46 -29.03 -23.04
C PRO A 33 16.28 -27.73 -22.99
N GLY A 34 17.24 -27.59 -23.90
CA GLY A 34 18.14 -26.43 -23.97
C GLY A 34 19.45 -26.57 -23.17
N GLU A 35 19.75 -27.73 -22.59
CA GLU A 35 21.04 -27.97 -21.94
C GLU A 35 22.22 -27.77 -22.91
N GLY A 36 23.21 -26.96 -22.50
CA GLY A 36 24.38 -26.64 -23.32
C GLY A 36 24.11 -25.67 -24.48
N VAL A 37 22.85 -25.30 -24.72
CA VAL A 37 22.48 -24.28 -25.71
C VAL A 37 22.64 -22.91 -25.04
N PRO A 38 23.44 -21.98 -25.61
CA PRO A 38 23.46 -20.60 -25.16
C PRO A 38 22.03 -20.08 -25.11
N LEU A 39 21.65 -19.42 -24.01
CA LEU A 39 20.34 -18.76 -23.92
C LEU A 39 20.17 -17.89 -25.16
N VAL A 40 19.24 -18.26 -26.02
CA VAL A 40 18.89 -17.45 -27.17
C VAL A 40 18.03 -16.33 -26.62
N ASP A 41 18.61 -15.14 -26.57
CA ASP A 41 17.85 -13.92 -26.38
C ASP A 41 16.90 -13.79 -27.59
N ASP A 42 15.66 -14.24 -27.46
CA ASP A 42 14.59 -13.97 -28.42
C ASP A 42 14.15 -12.49 -28.28
N ASP A 43 15.12 -11.59 -28.42
CA ASP A 43 15.03 -10.17 -28.09
C ASP A 43 15.48 -9.29 -29.28
N GLY A 44 15.59 -9.84 -30.49
CA GLY A 44 15.96 -9.10 -31.70
C GLY A 44 15.05 -7.91 -32.06
N GLY A 45 13.89 -7.77 -31.39
CA GLY A 45 12.97 -6.64 -31.50
C GLY A 45 12.88 -5.76 -30.24
N ALA A 46 13.60 -6.09 -29.17
CA ALA A 46 13.50 -5.39 -27.89
C ALA A 46 14.55 -4.27 -27.83
N GLY A 47 14.29 -3.15 -28.52
CA GLY A 47 15.18 -1.98 -28.57
C GLY A 47 15.34 -1.25 -27.21
N ASP A 48 15.35 0.08 -27.22
CA ASP A 48 15.59 0.93 -26.02
C ASP A 48 14.75 0.57 -24.79
N ALA A 49 13.54 0.02 -24.98
CA ALA A 49 12.67 -0.43 -23.89
C ALA A 49 13.25 -1.61 -23.08
N TRP A 50 13.98 -2.52 -23.73
CA TRP A 50 14.68 -3.61 -23.05
C TRP A 50 15.85 -3.07 -22.24
N ALA A 51 16.67 -2.21 -22.84
CA ALA A 51 17.81 -1.61 -22.16
C ALA A 51 17.36 -0.80 -20.94
N ALA A 52 16.29 0.00 -21.08
CA ALA A 52 15.68 0.72 -19.96
C ALA A 52 15.15 -0.22 -18.88
N ARG A 53 14.48 -1.33 -19.24
CA ARG A 53 13.97 -2.31 -18.26
C ARG A 53 15.08 -3.10 -17.58
N HIS A 54 16.13 -3.47 -18.31
CA HIS A 54 17.29 -4.20 -17.81
C HIS A 54 18.13 -3.31 -16.88
N ILE A 55 18.38 -2.05 -17.27
CA ILE A 55 19.03 -1.06 -16.41
C ILE A 55 18.18 -0.78 -15.17
N ALA A 56 16.87 -0.56 -15.29
CA ALA A 56 16.02 -0.34 -14.12
C ALA A 56 16.02 -1.53 -13.15
N LYS A 57 15.98 -2.77 -13.70
CA LYS A 57 16.07 -4.00 -12.92
C LYS A 57 17.42 -4.16 -12.21
N ASN A 58 18.52 -3.78 -12.86
CA ASN A 58 19.87 -3.95 -12.33
C ASN A 58 20.36 -2.77 -11.46
N ALA A 59 19.82 -1.56 -11.66
CA ALA A 59 20.20 -0.35 -10.95
C ALA A 59 19.40 -0.13 -9.65
N ASN A 60 18.57 -1.09 -9.24
CA ASN A 60 17.74 -1.03 -8.03
C ASN A 60 16.82 0.21 -7.99
N ILE A 61 16.41 0.71 -9.16
CA ILE A 61 15.60 1.93 -9.30
C ILE A 61 14.13 1.55 -9.12
N THR A 62 13.51 2.06 -8.05
CA THR A 62 12.07 1.86 -7.82
C THR A 62 11.25 2.68 -8.82
N PRO A 63 10.33 2.08 -9.57
CA PRO A 63 9.44 2.83 -10.45
C PRO A 63 8.57 3.82 -9.66
N GLU A 64 8.33 5.01 -10.22
CA GLU A 64 7.55 6.07 -9.56
C GLU A 64 6.18 5.61 -9.07
N PHE A 65 5.48 4.76 -9.83
CA PHE A 65 4.17 4.25 -9.42
C PHE A 65 4.23 3.38 -8.15
N VAL A 66 5.35 2.70 -7.88
CA VAL A 66 5.54 1.92 -6.65
C VAL A 66 5.69 2.85 -5.45
N GLU A 67 6.44 3.95 -5.59
CA GLU A 67 6.57 4.99 -4.55
C GLU A 67 5.22 5.67 -4.29
N LEU A 68 4.47 6.03 -5.35
CA LEU A 68 3.11 6.55 -5.20
C LEU A 68 2.20 5.57 -4.45
N ARG A 69 2.31 4.26 -4.73
CA ARG A 69 1.51 3.24 -4.05
C ARG A 69 1.86 3.11 -2.57
N ARG A 70 3.14 3.23 -2.20
CA ARG A 70 3.59 3.29 -0.80
C ARG A 70 3.03 4.53 -0.10
N GLU A 71 3.16 5.70 -0.72
CA GLU A 71 2.66 6.95 -0.17
C GLU A 71 1.13 6.94 0.04
N ILE A 72 0.37 6.41 -0.92
CA ILE A 72 -1.08 6.23 -0.81
C ILE A 72 -1.43 5.34 0.39
N ALA A 73 -0.71 4.21 0.56
CA ALA A 73 -0.95 3.29 1.68
C ALA A 73 -0.68 3.98 3.02
N ASP A 74 0.47 4.64 3.16
CA ASP A 74 0.85 5.34 4.38
C ASP A 74 -0.12 6.46 4.76
N ARG A 75 -0.54 7.27 3.78
CA ARG A 75 -1.54 8.34 4.00
C ARG A 75 -2.90 7.77 4.37
N ARG A 76 -3.32 6.66 3.74
CA ARG A 76 -4.56 5.97 4.07
C ARG A 76 -4.54 5.44 5.50
N ASP A 77 -3.45 4.81 5.92
CA ASP A 77 -3.32 4.30 7.29
C ASP A 77 -3.40 5.43 8.32
N ARG A 78 -2.75 6.57 8.05
CA ARG A 78 -2.88 7.77 8.89
C ARG A 78 -4.32 8.29 8.95
N LEU A 79 -5.03 8.31 7.81
CA LEU A 79 -6.43 8.74 7.74
C LEU A 79 -7.34 7.82 8.57
N VAL A 80 -7.16 6.50 8.47
CA VAL A 80 -7.93 5.51 9.24
C VAL A 80 -7.69 5.67 10.74
N ARG A 81 -6.44 5.87 11.17
CA ARG A 81 -6.13 6.12 12.60
C ARG A 81 -6.81 7.39 13.11
N ARG A 82 -6.77 8.47 12.33
CA ARG A 82 -7.45 9.73 12.68
C ARG A 82 -8.97 9.55 12.78
N LEU A 83 -9.57 8.80 11.87
CA LEU A 83 -11.00 8.49 11.90
C LEU A 83 -11.38 7.71 13.17
N ARG A 84 -10.59 6.70 13.56
CA ARG A 84 -10.81 5.92 14.79
C ARG A 84 -10.71 6.80 16.04
N ALA A 85 -9.63 7.56 16.17
CA ALA A 85 -9.44 8.47 17.30
C ALA A 85 -10.57 9.50 17.41
N HIS A 86 -11.11 9.97 16.27
CA HIS A 86 -12.25 10.89 16.27
C HIS A 86 -13.54 10.23 16.76
N ARG A 87 -13.79 8.96 16.38
CA ARG A 87 -14.95 8.20 16.87
C ARG A 87 -14.87 7.95 18.37
N GLU A 88 -13.70 7.54 18.86
CA GLU A 88 -13.43 7.38 20.29
C GLU A 88 -13.65 8.70 21.03
N TRP A 89 -13.13 9.82 20.51
CA TRP A 89 -13.36 11.15 21.08
C TRP A 89 -14.84 11.52 21.14
N LEU A 90 -15.64 11.22 20.10
CA LEU A 90 -17.08 11.47 20.11
C LEU A 90 -17.81 10.64 21.18
N GLU A 91 -17.43 9.37 21.35
CA GLU A 91 -18.00 8.47 22.36
C GLU A 91 -17.69 8.97 23.78
N ASP A 92 -16.43 9.28 24.06
CA ASP A 92 -15.98 9.85 25.33
C ASP A 92 -16.67 11.19 25.60
N ARG A 93 -16.80 12.02 24.56
CA ARG A 93 -17.42 13.34 24.69
C ARG A 93 -18.92 13.24 24.96
N ALA A 94 -19.61 12.30 24.32
CA ALA A 94 -21.02 12.03 24.60
C ALA A 94 -21.23 11.56 26.05
N ALA A 95 -20.32 10.75 26.60
CA ALA A 95 -20.37 10.38 28.01
C ALA A 95 -20.19 11.59 28.94
N LEU A 96 -19.17 12.42 28.70
CA LEU A 96 -18.91 13.62 29.49
C LEU A 96 -20.08 14.61 29.46
N LEU A 97 -20.74 14.80 28.31
CA LEU A 97 -21.88 15.70 28.17
C LEU A 97 -23.09 15.26 29.02
N ARG A 98 -23.26 13.95 29.27
CA ARG A 98 -24.35 13.43 30.13
C ARG A 98 -24.15 13.79 31.60
N ASP A 99 -22.90 13.93 32.04
CA ASP A 99 -22.55 14.18 33.45
C ASP A 99 -22.38 15.67 33.78
N LEU A 100 -22.56 16.56 32.80
CA LEU A 100 -22.39 18.00 32.99
C LEU A 100 -23.62 18.66 33.65
N PRO A 101 -23.41 19.71 34.48
CA PRO A 101 -24.48 20.58 34.94
C PRO A 101 -25.24 21.22 33.77
N ALA A 102 -26.55 21.37 33.91
CA ALA A 102 -27.44 21.85 32.86
C ALA A 102 -27.01 23.19 32.25
N GLU A 103 -26.45 24.09 33.05
CA GLU A 103 -26.00 25.41 32.62
C GLU A 103 -24.83 25.35 31.62
N ARG A 104 -24.07 24.25 31.62
CA ARG A 104 -22.88 24.09 30.78
C ARG A 104 -23.10 23.19 29.56
N ILE A 105 -24.20 22.43 29.53
CA ILE A 105 -24.45 21.44 28.47
C ILE A 105 -24.52 22.09 27.09
N LEU A 106 -25.25 23.21 26.95
CA LEU A 106 -25.45 23.86 25.65
C LEU A 106 -24.14 24.37 25.04
N ASP A 107 -23.33 25.09 25.81
CA ASP A 107 -22.04 25.60 25.34
C ASP A 107 -21.06 24.47 25.04
N ALA A 108 -21.02 23.44 25.91
CA ALA A 108 -20.17 22.28 25.70
C ALA A 108 -20.59 21.46 24.47
N ALA A 109 -21.88 21.33 24.21
CA ALA A 109 -22.43 20.67 23.02
C ALA A 109 -22.09 21.46 21.76
N ARG A 110 -22.26 22.78 21.77
CA ARG A 110 -21.88 23.64 20.63
C ARG A 110 -20.39 23.54 20.31
N ALA A 111 -19.54 23.64 21.33
CA ALA A 111 -18.09 23.48 21.16
C ALA A 111 -17.72 22.10 20.61
N THR A 112 -18.46 21.06 20.99
CA THR A 112 -18.30 19.69 20.46
C THR A 112 -18.65 19.63 18.99
N THR A 113 -19.81 20.15 18.58
CA THR A 113 -20.23 20.23 17.17
C THR A 113 -19.24 21.04 16.34
N ASP A 114 -18.79 22.20 16.82
CA ASP A 114 -17.83 23.03 16.10
C ASP A 114 -16.48 22.32 15.90
N PHE A 115 -16.05 21.54 16.89
CA PHE A 115 -14.84 20.72 16.76
C PHE A 115 -15.06 19.56 15.78
N ASP A 116 -16.18 18.85 15.88
CA ASP A 116 -16.55 17.75 14.99
C ASP A 116 -16.54 18.19 13.52
N VAL A 117 -17.19 19.31 13.20
CA VAL A 117 -17.21 19.90 11.85
C VAL A 117 -15.79 20.19 11.34
N ARG A 118 -14.90 20.72 12.19
CA ARG A 118 -13.50 20.97 11.81
C ARG A 118 -12.74 19.69 11.52
N VAL A 119 -12.94 18.65 12.34
CA VAL A 119 -12.29 17.35 12.11
C VAL A 119 -12.81 16.71 10.83
N GLU A 120 -14.12 16.69 10.60
CA GLU A 120 -14.72 16.18 9.38
C GLU A 120 -14.20 16.88 8.12
N ALA A 121 -14.09 18.22 8.15
CA ALA A 121 -13.51 19.00 7.06
C ALA A 121 -12.05 18.60 6.80
N GLY A 122 -11.25 18.41 7.87
CA GLY A 122 -9.87 17.96 7.78
C GLY A 122 -9.73 16.54 7.22
N LEU A 123 -10.63 15.62 7.60
CA LEU A 123 -10.66 14.25 7.07
C LEU A 123 -11.03 14.24 5.59
N ARG A 124 -12.02 15.05 5.19
CA ARG A 124 -12.45 15.18 3.80
C ARG A 124 -11.34 15.75 2.91
N SER A 125 -10.64 16.78 3.39
CA SER A 125 -9.47 17.34 2.70
C SER A 125 -8.39 16.29 2.48
N ALA A 126 -7.99 15.58 3.55
CA ALA A 126 -6.98 14.52 3.47
C ALA A 126 -7.38 13.37 2.53
N MET A 127 -8.66 12.99 2.50
CA MET A 127 -9.17 12.01 1.55
C MET A 127 -9.07 12.51 0.11
N GLY A 128 -9.35 13.79 -0.14
CA GLY A 128 -9.17 14.44 -1.44
C GLY A 128 -7.71 14.39 -1.93
N GLU A 129 -6.75 14.66 -1.04
CA GLU A 129 -5.32 14.53 -1.37
C GLU A 129 -4.93 13.11 -1.75
N ILE A 130 -5.42 12.10 -1.01
CA ILE A 130 -5.16 10.69 -1.34
C ILE A 130 -5.78 10.33 -2.69
N ASN A 131 -7.00 10.80 -2.97
CA ASN A 131 -7.66 10.57 -4.25
C ASN A 131 -6.91 11.21 -5.43
N ALA A 132 -6.28 12.37 -5.22
CA ALA A 132 -5.40 12.97 -6.22
C ALA A 132 -4.15 12.11 -6.49
N LEU A 133 -3.55 11.53 -5.46
CA LEU A 133 -2.44 10.58 -5.61
C LEU A 133 -2.88 9.30 -6.33
N ILE A 134 -4.05 8.76 -5.99
CA ILE A 134 -4.63 7.60 -6.66
C ILE A 134 -4.86 7.89 -8.15
N ALA A 135 -5.40 9.06 -8.49
CA ALA A 135 -5.56 9.47 -9.89
C ALA A 135 -4.21 9.52 -10.62
N ARG A 136 -3.18 10.15 -10.02
CA ARG A 136 -1.82 10.20 -10.59
C ARG A 136 -1.22 8.80 -10.77
N HIS A 137 -1.39 7.92 -9.79
CA HIS A 137 -0.95 6.53 -9.87
C HIS A 137 -1.64 5.79 -11.02
N ASN A 138 -2.98 5.91 -11.12
CA ASN A 138 -3.78 5.19 -12.12
C ASN A 138 -3.46 5.61 -13.56
N LEU A 139 -2.98 6.84 -13.78
CA LEU A 139 -2.48 7.30 -15.08
C LEU A 139 -1.17 6.61 -15.51
N LYS A 140 -0.43 6.01 -14.57
CA LYS A 140 0.91 5.43 -14.80
C LYS A 140 0.91 3.90 -14.85
N VAL A 141 -0.24 3.26 -14.63
CA VAL A 141 -0.34 1.80 -14.53
C VAL A 141 -1.47 1.25 -15.40
N PRO A 142 -1.36 -0.01 -15.88
CA PRO A 142 -2.46 -0.68 -16.58
C PRO A 142 -3.67 -0.88 -15.64
N LEU A 143 -4.87 -1.07 -16.22
CA LEU A 143 -6.13 -1.22 -15.47
C LEU A 143 -6.05 -2.26 -14.34
N ALA A 144 -5.37 -3.38 -14.56
CA ALA A 144 -5.23 -4.45 -13.56
C ALA A 144 -4.52 -4.01 -12.27
N LEU A 145 -3.76 -2.90 -12.30
CA LEU A 145 -3.04 -2.36 -11.16
C LEU A 145 -3.65 -1.08 -10.61
N GLN A 146 -4.73 -0.57 -11.22
CA GLN A 146 -5.39 0.65 -10.76
C GLN A 146 -6.05 0.45 -9.39
N ILE A 147 -6.10 1.54 -8.62
CA ILE A 147 -6.68 1.57 -7.28
C ILE A 147 -7.98 2.38 -7.34
N PRO A 148 -9.10 1.89 -6.78
CA PRO A 148 -10.33 2.66 -6.74
C PRO A 148 -10.17 3.90 -5.83
N PRO A 149 -10.83 5.03 -6.16
CA PRO A 149 -10.83 6.20 -5.30
C PRO A 149 -11.46 5.88 -3.94
N LEU A 150 -10.95 6.52 -2.88
CA LEU A 150 -11.52 6.43 -1.56
C LEU A 150 -12.85 7.17 -1.48
N SER A 151 -13.81 6.56 -0.80
CA SER A 151 -15.06 7.18 -0.36
C SER A 151 -15.19 7.07 1.15
N LEU A 152 -16.00 7.94 1.75
CA LEU A 152 -16.27 7.91 3.19
C LEU A 152 -16.94 6.59 3.61
N GLU A 153 -17.80 6.05 2.75
CA GLU A 153 -18.50 4.77 2.97
C GLU A 153 -17.50 3.62 3.12
N HIS A 154 -16.57 3.47 2.17
CA HIS A 154 -15.52 2.44 2.23
C HIS A 154 -14.57 2.59 3.42
N LEU A 155 -14.39 3.81 3.94
CA LEU A 155 -13.55 4.05 5.12
C LEU A 155 -14.27 3.67 6.42
N ARG A 156 -15.59 3.87 6.49
CA ARG A 156 -16.42 3.53 7.66
C ARG A 156 -16.57 2.02 7.88
N GLU A 157 -16.56 1.23 6.81
CA GLU A 157 -16.64 -0.25 6.89
C GLU A 157 -15.33 -0.90 7.39
N ARG A 158 -14.20 -0.20 7.26
CA ARG A 158 -12.87 -0.73 7.58
C ARG A 158 -12.25 -0.13 8.84
N SER A 159 -12.86 0.92 9.40
CA SER A 159 -12.46 1.57 10.66
C SER A 159 -13.06 0.81 11.84
#